data_AF-A0A2P5MJ00-F1
#
_entry.id   AF-A0A2P5MJ00-F1
#
_cell.length_a   1.000
_cell.length_b   1.000
_cell.length_c   1.000
_cell.angle_alpha   90.00
_cell.angle_beta   90.00
_cell.angle_gamma   90.00
#
_symmetry.space_group_name_H-M   'P 1'
#
loop_
_entity.id
_entity.type
_entity.pdbx_description
1 polymer ?
#
loop_
_entity_poly.entity_id
_entity_poly.type
_entity_poly.pdbx_seq_one_letter_code
_entity_poly.pdbx_strand_id
1 'polypeptide(L)' 'MKKFLDAKDLIAMGLFGSKMTLWRAIKEGRFPPGRMVSANRRKWTADEIENYVNACPTERDAEPTSRDSEPGEAA' A
#
# COMPACT_ATOMS: atom_id res chain seq x y z
N MET A 1 -19.20 10.94 3.34
CA MET A 1 -19.73 9.57 3.13
C MET A 1 -18.59 8.58 3.29
N LYS A 2 -18.69 7.59 4.18
CA LYS A 2 -17.64 6.56 4.34
C LYS A 2 -17.70 5.60 3.16
N LYS A 3 -16.71 5.66 2.27
CA LYS A 3 -16.54 4.68 1.20
C LYS A 3 -15.92 3.42 1.81
N PHE A 4 -16.55 2.29 1.52
CA PHE A 4 -16.02 0.97 1.86
C PHE A 4 -15.56 0.30 0.57
N LEU A 5 -14.31 -0.13 0.57
CA LEU A 5 -13.66 -0.81 -0.54
C LEU A 5 -13.71 -2.30 -0.28
N ASP A 6 -14.00 -3.08 -1.31
CA ASP A 6 -13.89 -4.53 -1.26
C ASP A 6 -12.68 -5.04 -2.04
N ALA A 7 -12.44 -6.34 -1.97
CA ALA A 7 -11.28 -6.95 -2.62
C ALA A 7 -11.26 -6.69 -4.14
N LYS A 8 -12.40 -6.50 -4.79
CA LYS A 8 -12.43 -6.14 -6.22
C LYS A 8 -11.97 -4.70 -6.44
N ASP A 9 -12.37 -3.77 -5.58
CA ASP A 9 -11.91 -2.37 -5.68
C ASP A 9 -10.40 -2.27 -5.48
N LEU A 10 -9.85 -3.00 -4.52
CA LEU A 10 -8.40 -3.07 -4.29
C LEU A 10 -7.64 -3.59 -5.53
N ILE A 11 -8.19 -4.60 -6.20
CA ILE A 11 -7.61 -5.13 -7.43
C ILE A 11 -7.76 -4.13 -8.59
N ALA A 12 -8.92 -3.48 -8.71
CA ALA A 12 -9.19 -2.47 -9.74
C ALA A 12 -8.30 -1.23 -9.59
N MET A 13 -7.94 -0.86 -8.36
CA MET A 13 -6.97 0.20 -8.07
C MET A 13 -5.52 -0.21 -8.32
N GLY A 14 -5.25 -1.47 -8.65
CA GLY A 14 -3.90 -1.98 -8.91
C GLY A 14 -3.06 -2.23 -7.66
N LEU A 15 -3.64 -2.15 -6.45
CA LEU A 15 -2.94 -2.48 -5.20
C LEU A 15 -2.55 -3.97 -5.14
N PHE A 16 -3.38 -4.83 -5.75
CA PHE A 16 -3.13 -6.27 -5.80
C PHE A 16 -3.52 -6.85 -7.15
N GLY A 17 -2.72 -7.81 -7.65
CA GLY A 17 -3.05 -8.54 -8.88
C GLY A 17 -4.08 -9.67 -8.70
N SER A 18 -4.27 -10.16 -7.47
CA SER A 18 -5.19 -11.27 -7.20
C SER A 18 -5.68 -11.28 -5.76
N LYS A 19 -6.89 -11.83 -5.55
CA LYS A 19 -7.47 -12.06 -4.22
C LYS A 19 -6.58 -12.95 -3.36
N MET A 20 -5.85 -13.89 -3.97
CA MET A 20 -4.98 -14.79 -3.22
C MET A 20 -3.76 -14.05 -2.66
N THR A 21 -3.19 -13.13 -3.43
CA THR A 21 -2.10 -12.25 -2.99
C THR A 21 -2.56 -11.34 -1.86
N LEU A 22 -3.74 -10.74 -1.98
CA LEU A 22 -4.37 -9.97 -0.90
C LEU A 22 -4.54 -10.81 0.37
N TRP A 23 -5.05 -12.03 0.25
CA TRP A 23 -5.23 -12.92 1.41
C TRP A 23 -3.91 -13.29 2.07
N ARG A 24 -2.85 -13.54 1.29
CA ARG A 24 -1.50 -13.79 1.81
C ARG A 24 -0.96 -12.56 2.52
N ALA A 25 -1.07 -11.37 1.93
CA ALA A 25 -0.61 -10.12 2.53
C ALA A 25 -1.30 -9.84 3.88
N ILE A 26 -2.61 -10.12 3.98
CA ILE A 26 -3.35 -10.05 5.24
C ILE A 26 -2.81 -11.06 6.25
N LYS A 27 -2.60 -12.31 5.82
CA LYS A 27 -2.09 -13.38 6.69
C LYS A 27 -0.67 -13.11 7.20
N GLU A 28 0.16 -12.47 6.37
CA GLU A 28 1.53 -12.07 6.68
C GLU A 28 1.60 -10.75 7.47
N GLY A 29 0.47 -10.11 7.76
CA GLY A 29 0.43 -8.83 8.47
C GLY A 29 0.92 -7.63 7.65
N ARG A 30 1.11 -7.80 6.33
CA ARG A 30 1.56 -6.77 5.39
C ARG A 30 0.43 -5.90 4.85
N PHE A 31 -0.83 -6.25 5.11
CA PHE A 31 -1.99 -5.48 4.69
C PHE A 31 -3.04 -5.50 5.81
N PRO A 32 -3.82 -4.42 6.02
CA PRO A 32 -4.87 -4.40 7.03
C PRO A 32 -5.83 -5.58 6.87
N PRO A 33 -6.22 -6.27 7.95
CA PRO A 33 -7.11 -7.42 7.88
C PRO A 33 -8.50 -7.05 7.35
N GLY A 34 -8.90 -5.79 7.51
CA GLY A 34 -10.21 -5.28 7.11
C GLY A 34 -11.34 -5.85 7.96
N ARG A 35 -12.53 -5.30 7.75
CA ARG A 35 -13.74 -5.72 8.47
C ARG A 35 -14.44 -6.84 7.73
N MET A 36 -14.64 -7.97 8.41
CA MET A 36 -15.42 -9.09 7.87
C MET A 36 -16.91 -8.73 7.84
N VAL A 37 -17.51 -8.75 6.65
CA VAL A 37 -18.93 -8.38 6.44
C VAL A 37 -19.79 -9.60 6.15
N SER A 38 -19.17 -10.69 5.68
CA SER A 38 -19.78 -12.01 5.50
C SER A 38 -18.69 -13.08 5.52
N ALA A 39 -19.08 -14.36 5.55
CA ALA A 39 -18.17 -15.51 5.68
C ALA A 39 -16.90 -15.43 4.81
N ASN A 40 -16.99 -14.90 3.59
CA ASN A 40 -15.85 -14.76 2.66
C ASN A 40 -15.67 -13.34 2.08
N ARG A 41 -16.32 -12.31 2.64
CA ARG A 41 -16.12 -10.92 2.16
C ARG A 41 -15.63 -10.03 3.28
N ARG A 42 -14.54 -9.36 2.98
CA ARG A 42 -13.95 -8.31 3.81
C ARG A 42 -14.08 -6.98 3.10
N LYS A 43 -14.27 -5.93 3.88
CA LYS A 43 -14.29 -4.55 3.41
C LYS A 43 -13.33 -3.72 4.23
N TRP A 44 -12.71 -2.77 3.57
CA TRP A 44 -11.82 -1.79 4.17
C TRP A 44 -12.47 -0.43 4.06
N THR A 45 -12.23 0.42 5.05
CA THR A 45 -12.56 1.84 4.88
C THR A 45 -11.58 2.48 3.91
N ALA A 46 -12.02 3.51 3.18
CA ALA A 46 -11.11 4.29 2.34
C ALA A 46 -9.92 4.81 3.16
N ASP A 47 -10.20 5.32 4.37
CA ASP A 47 -9.19 5.81 5.31
C ASP A 47 -8.12 4.76 5.67
N GLU A 48 -8.50 3.51 5.95
CA GLU A 48 -7.53 2.43 6.18
C GLU A 48 -6.62 2.18 4.98
N ILE A 49 -7.18 2.24 3.76
CA ILE A 49 -6.40 2.02 2.54
C ILE A 49 -5.51 3.22 2.23
N GLU A 50 -6.02 4.44 2.40
CA GLU A 50 -5.24 5.67 2.27
C GLU A 50 -4.10 5.68 3.27
N ASN A 51 -4.37 5.36 4.54
CA ASN A 51 -3.34 5.25 5.56
C ASN A 51 -2.33 4.16 5.22
N TYR A 52 -2.76 3.01 4.69
CA TYR A 52 -1.85 1.97 4.22
C TYR A 52 -0.94 2.44 3.09
N VAL A 53 -1.50 3.11 2.08
CA VAL A 53 -0.75 3.63 0.93
C VAL A 53 0.24 4.70 1.36
N ASN A 54 -0.14 5.57 2.31
CA ASN A 54 0.75 6.59 2.87
C ASN A 54 1.83 5.98 3.80
N ALA A 55 1.49 4.93 4.56
CA ALA A 55 2.40 4.28 5.51
C ALA A 55 3.34 3.27 4.85
N CYS A 56 3.02 2.77 3.65
CA CYS A 56 3.92 1.95 2.88
C CYS A 56 4.90 2.92 2.18
N PRO A 57 6.17 3.02 2.62
CA PRO A 57 7.16 3.73 1.84
C PRO A 57 7.28 2.96 0.54
N THR A 58 6.60 3.46 -0.50
CA THR A 58 6.88 2.99 -1.84
C THR A 58 8.36 3.27 -2.01
N GLU A 59 9.17 2.25 -2.27
CA GLU A 59 10.60 2.38 -2.59
C GLU A 59 10.85 3.23 -3.88
N ARG A 60 9.86 4.02 -4.32
CA ARG A 60 9.94 5.03 -5.37
C ARG A 60 10.11 6.45 -4.83
N ASP A 61 10.01 6.68 -3.52
CA ASP A 61 10.61 7.84 -2.85
C ASP A 61 12.01 7.47 -2.34
N ALA A 62 12.79 6.77 -3.17
CA ALA A 62 14.16 7.20 -3.31
C ALA A 62 14.09 8.53 -4.05
N GLU A 63 14.05 9.63 -3.29
CA GLU A 63 14.43 10.93 -3.82
C GLU A 63 15.66 10.70 -4.71
N PRO A 64 15.68 11.18 -5.97
CA PRO A 64 16.93 11.25 -6.68
C PRO A 64 17.81 12.12 -5.79
N THR A 65 18.84 11.54 -5.19
CA THR A 65 19.95 12.29 -4.65
C THR A 65 20.55 13.05 -5.85
N SER A 66 19.93 14.19 -6.15
CA SER A 66 20.51 15.25 -6.90
C SER A 66 21.68 15.70 -6.04
N ARG A 67 22.83 15.11 -6.33
CA ARG A 67 23.98 15.88 -6.78
C ARG A 67 24.19 17.15 -5.95
N ASP A 68 24.72 16.97 -4.74
CA ASP A 68 25.71 17.92 -4.29
C ASP A 68 27.05 17.47 -4.85
N SER A 69 27.37 18.02 -6.01
CA SER A 69 28.75 18.12 -6.46
C SER A 69 29.39 19.24 -5.66
N GLU A 70 30.19 18.91 -4.64
CA GLU A 70 31.30 19.78 -4.27
C GLU A 70 32.61 19.18 -4.78
N PRO A 71 33.35 19.92 -5.63
CA PRO A 71 34.53 19.44 -6.33
C PRO A 71 35.77 19.53 -5.44
N GLY A 72 36.63 18.51 -5.55
CA GLY A 72 38.08 18.52 -5.33
C GLY A 72 38.67 19.47 -4.29
N GLU A 73 39.27 18.89 -3.25
CA GLU A 73 40.48 19.47 -2.68
C GLU A 73 41.64 18.48 -2.87
N ALA A 74 42.56 18.90 -3.75
CA ALA A 74 43.87 18.30 -3.92
C ALA A 74 44.84 19.02 -2.98
N ALA A 75 45.60 18.26 -2.18
CA ALA A 75 46.96 18.61 -1.75
C ALA A 75 47.62 17.38 -1.12
#